data_AF-A0A357M665-F1
#
_entry.id   AF-A0A357M665-F1
#
_cell.length_a   1.000
_cell.length_b   1.000
_cell.length_c   1.000
_cell.angle_alpha   90.00
_cell.angle_beta   90.00
_cell.angle_gamma   90.00
#
_symmetry.space_group_name_H-M   'P 1'
#
loop_
_entity.id
_entity.type
_entity.pdbx_description
1 polymer ?
#
loop_
_entity_poly.entity_id
_entity_poly.type
_entity_poly.pdbx_seq_one_letter_code
_entity_poly.pdbx_strand_id
1 'polypeptide(L)' 'MNEQIKKQASQHLSPKEVDTVMAALILRREFIEAIFSAIDARYKSVEIFLEQEFGMTADKRKQLQAYCLEA' A
#
# COMPACT_ATOMS: atom_id res chain seq x y z
N MET A 1 4.02 7.35 -11.00
CA MET A 1 5.05 6.48 -10.40
C MET A 1 5.45 5.36 -11.35
N ASN A 2 4.55 4.44 -11.72
CA ASN A 2 4.89 3.25 -12.54
C ASN A 2 5.42 3.59 -13.95
N GLU A 3 4.88 4.62 -14.61
CA GLU A 3 5.34 5.00 -15.97
C GLU A 3 6.76 5.59 -16.01
N GLN A 4 7.18 6.29 -14.95
CA GLN A 4 8.51 6.89 -14.89
C GLN A 4 9.59 5.82 -14.64
N ILE A 5 9.28 4.84 -13.80
CA ILE A 5 10.10 3.65 -13.55
C ILE A 5 10.22 2.80 -14.81
N LYS A 6 9.10 2.56 -15.52
CA LYS A 6 9.08 1.84 -16.79
C LYS A 6 9.98 2.50 -17.84
N LYS A 7 9.89 3.82 -17.98
CA LYS A 7 10.72 4.59 -18.91
C LYS A 7 12.22 4.47 -18.62
N GLN A 8 12.62 4.46 -17.35
CA GLN A 8 14.02 4.26 -16.95
C GLN A 8 14.49 2.82 -17.18
N ALA A 9 13.65 1.83 -16.88
CA ALA A 9 13.96 0.42 -17.11
C ALA A 9 14.17 0.12 -18.61
N SER A 10 13.33 0.69 -19.49
CA SER A 10 13.44 0.54 -20.95
C SER A 10 14.74 1.08 -21.55
N GLN A 11 15.53 1.87 -20.82
CA GLN A 11 16.82 2.36 -21.29
C GLN A 11 17.96 1.34 -21.13
N HIS A 12 17.78 0.33 -20.28
CA HIS A 12 18.85 -0.59 -19.89
C HIS A 12 18.48 -2.07 -19.99
N LEU A 13 17.20 -2.39 -20.19
CA LEU A 13 16.68 -3.76 -20.20
C LEU A 13 15.96 -4.07 -21.51
N SER A 14 15.96 -5.35 -21.88
CA SER A 14 15.11 -5.81 -22.99
C SER A 14 13.62 -5.67 -22.63
N PRO A 15 12.71 -5.61 -23.61
CA PRO A 15 11.27 -5.49 -23.34
C PRO A 15 10.74 -6.56 -22.38
N LYS A 16 11.22 -7.80 -22.49
CA LYS A 16 10.83 -8.93 -21.62
C LYS A 16 11.28 -8.73 -20.17
N GLU A 17 12.46 -8.16 -19.97
CA GLU A 17 13.00 -7.87 -18.63
C GLU A 17 12.31 -6.66 -18.00
N VAL A 18 11.98 -5.64 -18.80
CA VAL A 18 11.14 -4.52 -18.36
C VAL A 18 9.79 -5.04 -17.87
N ASP A 19 9.11 -5.90 -18.62
CA ASP A 19 7.82 -6.45 -18.21
C ASP A 19 7.91 -7.27 -16.92
N THR A 20 9.00 -8.04 -16.76
CA THR A 20 9.26 -8.83 -15.55
C THR A 20 9.49 -7.94 -14.33
N VAL A 21 10.32 -6.90 -14.47
CA VAL A 21 10.60 -5.93 -13.41
C VAL A 21 9.36 -5.13 -13.06
N MET A 22 8.59 -4.71 -14.07
CA MET A 22 7.33 -4.01 -13.85
C MET A 22 6.32 -4.90 -13.14
N ALA A 23 6.21 -6.19 -13.49
CA ALA A 23 5.35 -7.12 -12.78
C ALA A 23 5.74 -7.31 -11.30
N ALA A 24 7.04 -7.23 -10.97
CA ALA A 24 7.54 -7.31 -9.60
C ALA A 24 7.38 -6.00 -8.81
N LEU A 25 7.47 -4.84 -9.49
CA LEU A 25 7.32 -3.52 -8.89
C LEU A 25 5.88 -3.02 -8.83
N ILE A 26 4.98 -3.66 -9.58
CA ILE A 26 3.56 -3.43 -9.45
C ILE A 26 3.15 -4.02 -8.09
N LEU A 27 3.01 -3.13 -7.12
CA LEU A 27 2.07 -3.33 -6.03
C LEU A 27 0.71 -3.51 -6.70
N ARG A 28 0.32 -4.77 -6.96
CA ARG A 28 -0.87 -5.04 -7.77
C ARG A 28 -2.05 -4.45 -7.01
N ARG A 29 -2.72 -3.51 -7.65
CA ARG A 29 -3.89 -2.82 -7.10
C ARG A 29 -4.87 -3.82 -6.49
N GLU A 30 -5.08 -4.95 -7.16
CA GLU A 30 -5.90 -6.07 -6.71
C GLU A 30 -5.49 -6.67 -5.36
N PHE A 31 -4.21 -6.67 -4.98
CA PHE A 31 -3.76 -7.15 -3.67
C PHE A 31 -4.14 -6.16 -2.58
N ILE A 32 -3.95 -4.86 -2.83
CA ILE A 32 -4.39 -3.81 -1.91
C ILE A 32 -5.91 -3.81 -1.79
N GLU A 33 -6.63 -3.96 -2.89
CA GLU A 33 -8.08 -4.11 -2.89
C GLU A 33 -8.51 -5.34 -2.11
N ALA A 34 -7.88 -6.50 -2.32
CA ALA A 34 -8.18 -7.73 -1.58
C ALA A 34 -7.98 -7.55 -0.07
N ILE A 35 -6.89 -6.88 0.35
CA ILE A 35 -6.62 -6.58 1.76
C ILE A 35 -7.74 -5.71 2.34
N PHE A 36 -8.06 -4.58 1.70
CA PHE A 36 -9.09 -3.68 2.22
C PHE A 36 -10.50 -4.27 2.16
N SER A 37 -10.82 -5.07 1.14
CA SER A 37 -12.07 -5.82 1.07
C SER A 37 -12.19 -6.86 2.18
N ALA A 38 -11.11 -7.57 2.51
CA ALA A 38 -11.11 -8.52 3.62
C ALA A 38 -11.29 -7.83 4.97
N ILE A 39 -10.63 -6.68 5.17
CA ILE A 39 -10.80 -5.84 6.36
C ILE A 39 -12.25 -5.38 6.48
N ASP A 40 -12.83 -4.83 5.41
CA ASP A 40 -14.20 -4.33 5.40
C ASP A 40 -15.23 -5.45 5.69
N ALA A 41 -15.07 -6.61 5.05
CA ALA A 41 -15.96 -7.75 5.24
C ALA A 41 -16.00 -8.23 6.71
N ARG A 42 -14.85 -8.27 7.38
CA ARG A 42 -14.71 -8.81 8.74
C ARG A 42 -14.90 -7.77 9.85
N TYR A 43 -14.33 -6.57 9.68
CA TYR A 43 -14.23 -5.56 10.73
C TYR A 43 -15.08 -4.32 10.46
N LYS A 44 -15.67 -4.17 9.27
CA LYS A 44 -16.48 -3.01 8.82
C LYS A 44 -15.72 -1.70 8.61
N SER A 45 -14.52 -1.55 9.16
CA SER A 45 -13.65 -0.43 8.85
C SER A 45 -12.20 -0.74 9.21
N VAL A 46 -11.28 0.03 8.63
CA VAL A 46 -9.85 -0.05 8.95
C VAL A 46 -9.59 0.36 10.39
N GLU A 47 -10.34 1.32 10.91
CA GLU A 47 -10.24 1.78 12.30
C GLU A 47 -10.55 0.67 13.30
N ILE A 48 -11.64 -0.08 13.07
CA ILE A 48 -12.03 -1.19 13.93
C ILE A 48 -10.98 -2.31 13.87
N PHE A 49 -10.47 -2.62 12.68
CA PHE A 49 -9.37 -3.57 12.50
C PHE A 49 -8.11 -3.16 13.29
N LEU A 50 -7.70 -1.90 13.15
CA LEU A 50 -6.53 -1.36 13.84
C LEU A 50 -6.70 -1.40 15.37
N GLU A 51 -7.89 -1.06 15.86
CA GLU A 51 -8.17 -1.09 17.29
C GLU A 51 -8.22 -2.52 17.86
N GLN A 52 -8.90 -3.46 17.18
CA GLN A 52 -9.07 -4.84 17.66
C GLN A 52 -7.80 -5.67 17.57
N GLU A 53 -7.07 -5.60 16.46
CA GLU A 53 -5.91 -6.47 16.21
C GLU A 53 -4.60 -5.90 16.76
N PHE A 54 -4.49 -4.58 16.88
CA PHE A 54 -3.25 -3.90 17.26
C PHE A 54 -3.38 -2.98 18.49
N GLY A 55 -4.58 -2.89 19.09
CA GLY A 55 -4.83 -1.99 20.21
C GLY A 55 -4.63 -0.52 19.84
N MET A 56 -4.77 -0.18 18.56
CA MET A 56 -4.53 1.14 17.98
C MET A 56 -5.81 1.98 18.04
N THR A 57 -6.09 2.47 19.24
CA THR A 57 -7.28 3.30 19.53
C THR A 57 -7.26 4.62 18.77
N ALA A 58 -8.42 5.29 18.69
CA ALA A 58 -8.54 6.62 18.09
C ALA A 58 -7.52 7.64 18.64
N ASP A 59 -7.30 7.66 19.95
CA ASP A 59 -6.32 8.57 20.59
C ASP A 59 -4.88 8.25 20.17
N LYS A 60 -4.50 6.97 20.13
CA LYS A 60 -3.16 6.56 19.68
C LYS A 60 -2.94 6.91 18.21
N ARG A 61 -3.97 6.75 17.36
CA ARG A 61 -3.89 7.17 15.94
C ARG A 61 -3.73 8.68 15.82
N LYS A 62 -4.43 9.46 16.62
CA LYS A 62 -4.29 10.92 16.64
C LYS A 62 -2.88 11.35 17.06
N GLN A 63 -2.31 10.71 18.08
CA GLN A 63 -0.93 10.96 18.52
C GLN A 63 0.09 10.59 17.45
N LEU A 64 -0.06 9.42 16.82
CA LEU A 64 0.81 8.98 15.72
C LEU A 64 0.71 9.93 14.53
N GLN A 65 -0.50 10.36 14.18
CA GLN A 65 -0.73 11.30 13.08
C GLN A 65 -0.08 12.65 13.38
N ALA A 66 -0.20 13.16 14.61
CA ALA A 66 0.49 14.39 15.02
C ALA A 66 2.00 14.23 14.88
N TYR A 67 2.59 13.16 15.44
CA TYR A 67 4.03 12.91 15.35
C TYR A 67 4.54 12.79 13.90
N CYS A 68 3.80 12.10 13.03
CA CYS A 68 4.22 11.91 11.63
C CYS A 68 3.96 13.12 10.72
N LEU A 69 3.04 14.01 11.09
CA LEU A 69 2.68 15.21 10.32
C LEU A 69 3.17 16.50 10.99
N GLU A 70 3.95 16.41 12.07
CA GLU A 70 4.70 17.53 12.61
C GLU A 70 5.70 17.99 11.54
N ALA A 71 5.48 19.22 11.07
CA ALA A 71 6.28 19.91 10.06
C ALA A 71 7.48 20.64 10.69
#